data_AF-A0A964Q9X1-F1
#
_entry.id   AF-A0A964Q9X1-F1
#
_cell.length_a   1.000
_cell.length_b   1.000
_cell.length_c   1.000
_cell.angle_alpha   90.00
_cell.angle_beta   90.00
_cell.angle_gamma   90.00
#
_symmetry.space_group_name_H-M   'P 1'
#
loop_
_entity.id
_entity.type
_entity.pdbx_description
1 polymer ?
#
loop_
_entity_poly.entity_id
_entity_poly.type
_entity_poly.pdbx_seq_one_letter_code
_entity_poly.pdbx_strand_id
1 'polypeptide(L)'
;MSNVEMWAALGAVVVIFLRVFGGMPKWRQLRRDLPAVAAAAGYNVTIEGGHGGTVTYREDAGEHAFGWELAGRGPSVAFIYMPDEARWPVELPWAVGRRAEILERVAGEVHRQTCRGCRVEIGATVIEFFER
;
A
#
# COMPACT_ATOMS: atom_id res chain seq x y z
N MET A 1 -1.11 -30.37 25.37
CA MET A 1 -0.64 -31.05 24.16
C MET A 1 -1.75 -31.05 23.13
N SER A 2 -1.64 -30.38 21.99
CA SER A 2 -1.36 -28.94 21.81
C SER A 2 -1.96 -28.51 20.46
N ASN A 3 -2.68 -27.38 20.41
CA ASN A 3 -3.29 -26.87 19.18
C ASN A 3 -2.23 -26.24 18.25
N VAL A 4 -1.51 -27.04 17.46
CA VAL A 4 -0.41 -26.54 16.60
C VAL A 4 -0.56 -26.92 15.11
N GLU A 5 -1.58 -27.68 14.71
CA GLU A 5 -1.67 -28.30 13.37
C GLU A 5 -2.84 -27.84 12.48
N MET A 6 -3.30 -26.59 12.58
CA MET A 6 -4.48 -26.13 11.80
C MET A 6 -4.32 -24.88 10.93
N TRP A 7 -3.14 -24.26 10.83
CA TRP A 7 -2.91 -23.09 9.95
C TRP A 7 -1.55 -23.11 9.21
N ALA A 8 -1.14 -24.28 8.72
CA ALA A 8 0.07 -24.46 7.90
C ALA A 8 -0.20 -24.47 6.37
N ALA A 9 -1.39 -24.04 5.93
CA ALA A 9 -1.81 -24.12 4.53
C ALA A 9 -2.53 -22.83 4.08
N LEU A 10 -1.77 -21.90 3.50
CA LEU A 10 -2.22 -20.95 2.45
C LEU A 10 -1.01 -20.23 1.79
N GLY A 11 0.03 -20.99 1.48
CA GLY A 11 1.08 -20.55 0.55
C GLY A 11 0.73 -20.94 -0.89
N ALA A 12 1.20 -20.13 -1.85
CA ALA A 12 1.19 -20.38 -3.30
C ALA A 12 -0.16 -20.27 -4.06
N VAL A 13 -0.71 -19.05 -4.10
CA VAL A 13 -1.75 -18.59 -5.06
C VAL A 13 -1.47 -17.10 -5.33
N VAL A 14 -1.10 -16.59 -6.53
CA VAL A 14 -0.89 -17.18 -7.88
C VAL A 14 0.46 -16.70 -8.45
N VAL A 15 1.15 -17.56 -9.22
CA VAL A 15 2.05 -17.16 -10.33
C VAL A 15 1.42 -17.70 -11.62
N ILE A 16 1.70 -17.06 -12.77
CA ILE A 16 1.16 -17.32 -14.13
C ILE A 16 -0.13 -16.54 -14.46
N PHE A 17 0.00 -15.51 -15.31
CA PHE A 17 -0.58 -15.47 -16.68
C PHE A 17 -0.26 -14.13 -17.37
N LEU A 18 0.81 -14.08 -18.18
CA LEU A 18 1.18 -12.92 -18.99
C LEU A 18 1.50 -13.33 -20.43
N ARG A 19 0.43 -13.39 -21.24
CA ARG A 19 0.26 -13.56 -22.72
C ARG A 19 -1.18 -14.06 -22.86
N VAL A 20 -2.10 -13.46 -23.63
CA VAL A 20 -1.99 -12.87 -24.98
C VAL A 20 -2.93 -11.65 -25.13
N PHE A 21 -2.47 -10.65 -25.89
CA PHE A 21 -3.15 -9.50 -26.52
C PHE A 21 -4.66 -9.20 -26.28
N GLY A 22 -4.97 -7.93 -25.97
CA GLY A 22 -6.34 -7.39 -26.04
C GLY A 22 -6.55 -5.93 -25.58
N GLY A 23 -5.91 -4.94 -26.23
CA GLY A 23 -6.25 -3.51 -26.08
C GLY A 23 -5.66 -2.76 -24.88
N MET A 24 -4.53 -2.06 -25.09
CA MET A 24 -3.96 -1.15 -24.08
C MET A 24 -4.61 0.25 -24.14
N PRO A 25 -5.10 0.82 -23.02
CA PRO A 25 -5.50 2.22 -22.98
C PRO A 25 -4.28 3.17 -22.97
N LYS A 26 -4.43 4.38 -23.50
CA LYS A 26 -3.33 5.31 -23.88
C LYS A 26 -2.46 5.87 -22.74
N TRP A 27 -2.66 5.50 -21.48
CA TRP A 27 -1.90 6.04 -20.35
C TRP A 27 -0.43 5.58 -20.27
N ARG A 28 -0.01 4.57 -21.06
CA ARG A 28 1.38 4.09 -21.09
C ARG A 28 2.42 5.07 -21.67
N GLN A 29 2.03 6.16 -22.31
CA GLN A 29 2.97 7.13 -22.91
C GLN A 29 3.35 8.32 -22.01
N LEU A 30 2.73 8.49 -20.84
CA LEU A 30 3.05 9.55 -19.88
C LEU A 30 4.20 9.19 -18.89
N ARG A 31 4.89 8.06 -19.07
CA ARG A 31 6.02 7.62 -18.23
C ARG A 31 7.41 7.94 -18.83
N ARG A 32 7.56 8.94 -19.70
CA ARG A 32 8.87 9.27 -20.31
C ARG A 32 9.52 10.59 -19.88
N ASP A 33 8.74 11.58 -19.45
CA ASP A 33 9.24 12.95 -19.29
C ASP A 33 9.02 13.56 -17.89
N LEU A 34 8.80 12.72 -16.87
CA LEU A 34 8.86 13.15 -15.47
C LEU A 34 10.25 12.84 -14.89
N PRO A 35 11.13 13.85 -14.68
CA PRO A 35 12.39 13.63 -13.99
C PRO A 35 12.12 13.18 -12.54
N ALA A 36 12.96 12.29 -12.03
CA ALA A 36 12.80 11.61 -10.75
C ALA A 36 13.01 12.56 -9.54
N VAL A 37 12.04 13.43 -9.26
CA VAL A 37 12.01 14.27 -8.04
C VAL A 37 11.32 13.51 -6.90
N ALA A 38 11.95 12.39 -6.52
CA ALA A 38 11.64 11.59 -5.33
C ALA A 38 12.86 10.81 -4.79
N ALA A 39 14.08 11.16 -5.22
CA ALA A 39 15.32 10.53 -4.75
C ALA A 39 16.02 11.42 -3.70
N ALA A 40 15.58 11.32 -2.45
CA ALA A 40 16.20 12.00 -1.31
C ALA A 40 15.90 11.31 0.04
N ALA A 41 14.75 10.63 0.16
CA ALA A 41 14.50 9.71 1.26
C ALA A 41 14.92 8.29 0.86
N GLY A 42 15.44 7.50 1.81
CA GLY A 42 15.84 6.10 1.60
C GLY A 42 14.68 5.10 1.43
N TYR A 43 13.53 5.57 0.97
CA TYR A 43 12.32 4.77 0.77
C TYR A 43 11.57 5.22 -0.50
N ASN A 44 10.72 4.34 -1.01
CA ASN A 44 9.82 4.57 -2.13
C ASN A 44 8.42 4.04 -1.79
N VAL A 45 7.37 4.72 -2.28
CA VAL A 45 5.99 4.23 -2.20
C VAL A 45 5.34 4.27 -3.58
N THR A 46 4.94 3.11 -4.06
CA THR A 46 4.29 2.96 -5.38
C THR A 46 2.83 2.54 -5.21
N ILE A 47 1.93 3.21 -5.92
CA ILE A 47 0.49 2.95 -5.88
C ILE A 47 0.09 2.28 -7.19
N GLU A 48 -0.51 1.10 -7.11
CA GLU A 48 -1.03 0.34 -8.23
C GLU A 48 -2.52 0.03 -8.04
N GLY A 49 -3.30 0.11 -9.12
CA GLY A 49 -4.75 -0.13 -9.07
C GLY A 49 -5.58 0.93 -9.77
N GLY A 50 -6.87 0.97 -9.45
CA GLY A 50 -7.85 1.92 -9.99
C GLY A 50 -8.83 2.39 -8.92
N HIS A 51 -9.92 1.63 -8.72
CA HIS A 51 -10.83 1.81 -7.56
C HIS A 51 -10.34 1.04 -6.31
N GLY A 52 -9.22 0.34 -6.44
CA GLY A 52 -8.49 -0.36 -5.40
C GLY A 52 -7.32 -1.13 -5.99
N GLY A 53 -6.47 -1.68 -5.13
CA GLY A 53 -5.24 -2.37 -5.50
C GLY A 53 -4.22 -2.38 -4.36
N THR A 54 -2.97 -2.04 -4.67
CA THR A 54 -1.83 -2.17 -3.76
C THR A 54 -1.07 -0.85 -3.59
N VAL A 55 -0.69 -0.53 -2.35
CA VAL A 55 0.30 0.50 -2.01
C VAL A 55 1.53 -0.22 -1.46
N THR A 56 2.61 -0.23 -2.23
CA THR A 56 3.87 -0.90 -1.83
C THR A 56 4.84 0.11 -1.25
N TYR A 57 5.25 -0.10 0.00
CA TYR A 57 6.34 0.62 0.66
C TYR A 57 7.64 -0.20 0.55
N ARG A 58 8.74 0.44 0.15
CA ARG A 58 10.05 -0.19 -0.01
C ARG A 58 11.17 0.70 0.54
N GLU A 59 12.08 0.13 1.32
CA GLU A 59 13.36 0.74 1.73
C GLU A 59 14.47 -0.34 1.78
N ASP A 60 15.70 0.03 2.15
CA ASP A 60 16.83 -0.91 2.18
C ASP A 60 16.60 -2.09 3.16
N ALA A 61 15.85 -1.88 4.24
CA ALA A 61 15.56 -2.89 5.26
C ALA A 61 14.46 -3.89 4.85
N GLY A 62 13.62 -3.56 3.86
CA GLY A 62 12.50 -4.41 3.46
C GLY A 62 11.45 -3.75 2.57
N GLU A 63 10.48 -4.56 2.16
CA GLU A 63 9.34 -4.14 1.35
C GLU A 63 8.05 -4.75 1.96
N HIS A 64 6.94 -4.02 1.87
CA HIS A 64 5.61 -4.54 2.22
C HIS A 64 4.53 -3.90 1.34
N ALA A 65 3.50 -4.69 1.04
CA ALA A 65 2.41 -4.34 0.14
C ALA A 65 1.08 -4.23 0.92
N PHE A 66 0.59 -3.01 1.10
CA PHE A 66 -0.68 -2.72 1.75
C PHE A 66 -1.83 -2.77 0.73
N GLY A 67 -2.99 -3.29 1.12
CA GLY A 67 -4.20 -3.19 0.28
C GLY A 67 -4.80 -1.79 0.37
N TRP A 68 -5.36 -1.26 -0.73
CA TRP A 68 -6.11 0.00 -0.71
C TRP A 68 -7.35 -0.06 -1.58
N GLU A 69 -8.34 0.78 -1.27
CA GLU A 69 -9.55 0.97 -2.09
C GLU A 69 -10.09 2.40 -1.99
N LEU A 70 -10.88 2.80 -2.99
CA LEU A 70 -11.71 4.00 -2.93
C LEU A 70 -12.97 3.71 -2.12
N ALA A 71 -13.35 4.67 -1.28
CA ALA A 71 -14.58 4.61 -0.51
C ALA A 71 -15.81 4.73 -1.44
N GLY A 72 -16.80 3.86 -1.24
CA GLY A 72 -18.00 3.84 -2.09
C GLY A 72 -19.04 4.92 -1.76
N ARG A 73 -19.14 5.34 -0.48
CA ARG A 73 -20.01 6.41 0.03
C ARG A 73 -19.50 6.94 1.36
N GLY A 74 -19.74 8.22 1.64
CA GLY A 74 -19.43 8.86 2.91
C GLY A 74 -18.44 10.03 2.72
N PRO A 75 -17.92 10.60 3.83
CA PRO A 75 -16.90 11.64 3.76
C PRO A 75 -15.49 11.07 3.47
N SER A 76 -15.29 9.76 3.64
CA SER A 76 -14.06 9.08 3.25
C SER A 76 -13.97 8.96 1.73
N VAL A 77 -12.75 9.08 1.19
CA VAL A 77 -12.38 8.99 -0.23
C VAL A 77 -11.63 7.70 -0.52
N ALA A 78 -10.77 7.28 0.41
CA ALA A 78 -9.95 6.08 0.26
C ALA A 78 -9.55 5.48 1.63
N PHE A 79 -9.26 4.18 1.60
CA PHE A 79 -8.77 3.40 2.73
C PHE A 79 -7.47 2.70 2.34
N ILE A 80 -6.49 2.64 3.25
CA ILE A 80 -5.33 1.75 3.16
C ILE A 80 -5.37 0.80 4.36
N TYR A 81 -5.44 -0.50 4.08
CA TYR A 81 -5.50 -1.57 5.07
C TYR A 81 -4.09 -1.95 5.55
N MET A 82 -3.92 -2.03 6.87
CA MET A 82 -2.62 -2.27 7.50
C MET A 82 -2.71 -3.20 8.72
N PRO A 83 -1.65 -3.96 9.05
CA PRO A 83 -1.60 -4.75 10.28
C PRO A 83 -1.74 -3.88 11.52
N ASP A 84 -2.51 -4.34 12.51
CA ASP A 84 -2.51 -3.78 13.86
C ASP A 84 -1.14 -3.95 14.55
N GLU A 85 -0.97 -3.40 15.76
CA GLU A 85 0.30 -3.46 16.49
C GLU A 85 0.73 -4.89 16.86
N ALA A 86 -0.20 -5.82 17.05
CA ALA A 86 0.12 -7.20 17.42
C ALA A 86 0.54 -8.01 16.19
N ARG A 87 -0.04 -7.75 15.03
CA ARG A 87 0.30 -8.39 13.74
C ARG A 87 1.53 -7.78 13.08
N TRP A 88 1.80 -6.48 13.29
CA TRP A 88 2.94 -5.78 12.71
C TRP A 88 4.31 -6.49 12.88
N PRO A 89 4.73 -6.92 14.09
CA PRO A 89 6.02 -7.61 14.25
C PRO A 89 6.06 -9.01 13.59
N VAL A 90 4.91 -9.60 13.27
CA VAL A 90 4.80 -10.91 12.60
C VAL A 90 4.90 -10.74 11.08
N GLU A 91 4.23 -9.72 10.53
CA GLU A 91 4.15 -9.47 9.09
C GLU A 91 5.28 -8.58 8.55
N LEU A 92 5.82 -7.68 9.38
CA LEU A 92 6.95 -6.81 9.08
C LEU A 92 8.02 -6.89 10.20
N PRO A 93 8.68 -8.04 10.39
CA PRO A 93 9.71 -8.21 11.44
C PRO A 93 10.92 -7.27 11.26
N TRP A 94 11.16 -6.76 10.05
CA TRP A 94 12.17 -5.74 9.75
C TRP A 94 11.78 -4.32 10.21
N ALA A 95 10.50 -4.09 10.52
CA ALA A 95 9.90 -2.79 10.83
C ALA A 95 9.46 -2.66 12.30
N VAL A 96 9.92 -3.55 13.19
CA VAL A 96 9.55 -3.52 14.62
C VAL A 96 9.96 -2.18 15.24
N GLY A 97 9.04 -1.54 15.96
CA GLY A 97 9.22 -0.21 16.54
C GLY A 97 9.10 0.96 15.56
N ARG A 98 8.96 0.71 14.24
CA ARG A 98 8.90 1.74 13.18
C ARG A 98 7.53 1.83 12.50
N ARG A 99 6.49 1.30 13.15
CA ARG A 99 5.11 1.29 12.63
C ARG A 99 4.59 2.70 12.30
N ALA A 100 4.60 3.61 13.28
CA ALA A 100 4.11 4.98 13.05
C ALA A 100 4.86 5.69 11.92
N GLU A 101 6.20 5.66 11.94
CA GLU A 101 7.09 6.24 10.91
C GLU A 101 6.75 5.76 9.49
N ILE A 102 6.58 4.45 9.30
CA ILE A 102 6.30 3.88 7.97
C ILE A 102 4.88 4.23 7.52
N LEU A 103 3.90 4.21 8.43
CA LEU A 103 2.52 4.58 8.11
C LEU A 103 2.38 6.07 7.78
N GLU A 104 3.11 6.95 8.46
CA GLU A 104 3.19 8.38 8.13
C GLU A 104 3.78 8.61 6.73
N ARG A 105 4.85 7.88 6.37
CA ARG A 105 5.45 7.92 5.03
C ARG A 105 4.49 7.44 3.94
N VAL A 106 3.81 6.32 4.17
CA VAL A 106 2.78 5.79 3.26
C VAL A 106 1.62 6.78 3.12
N ALA A 107 1.09 7.29 4.23
CA ALA A 107 -0.01 8.24 4.25
C ALA A 107 0.33 9.54 3.50
N GLY A 108 1.48 10.14 3.80
CA GLY A 108 1.94 11.38 3.17
C GLY A 108 2.20 11.22 1.68
N GLU A 109 2.73 10.07 1.26
CA GLU A 109 3.04 9.82 -0.15
C GLU A 109 1.79 9.50 -0.97
N VAL A 110 0.81 8.77 -0.41
CA VAL A 110 -0.52 8.58 -1.02
C VAL A 110 -1.31 9.88 -1.08
N HIS A 111 -1.24 10.73 -0.05
CA HIS A 111 -1.80 12.09 -0.08
C HIS A 111 -1.20 12.93 -1.21
N ARG A 112 0.14 12.89 -1.36
CA ARG A 112 0.88 13.64 -2.38
C ARG A 112 0.57 13.19 -3.82
N GLN A 113 0.38 11.89 -4.04
CA GLN A 113 0.11 11.31 -5.35
C GLN A 113 -1.37 11.31 -5.73
N THR A 114 -2.27 10.96 -4.81
CA THR A 114 -3.67 10.58 -5.13
C THR A 114 -4.70 11.62 -4.71
N CYS A 115 -4.63 12.16 -3.48
CA CYS A 115 -5.60 13.17 -3.01
C CYS A 115 -4.92 14.36 -2.31
N ARG A 116 -4.40 15.29 -3.12
CA ARG A 116 -3.85 16.55 -2.62
C ARG A 116 -4.96 17.42 -2.03
N GLY A 117 -4.94 17.58 -0.71
CA GLY A 117 -5.91 18.42 0.02
C GLY A 117 -6.95 17.65 0.82
N CYS A 118 -7.01 16.31 0.69
CA CYS A 118 -7.75 15.46 1.63
C CYS A 118 -7.25 15.70 3.07
N ARG A 119 -8.12 15.47 4.06
CA ARG A 119 -7.72 15.23 5.45
C ARG A 119 -7.30 13.77 5.59
N VAL A 120 -6.32 13.45 6.43
CA VAL A 120 -5.80 12.09 6.60
C VAL A 120 -5.79 11.72 8.08
N GLU A 121 -6.26 10.52 8.41
CA GLU A 121 -6.25 9.96 9.77
C GLU A 121 -5.63 8.56 9.74
N ILE A 122 -4.68 8.29 10.65
CA ILE A 122 -4.02 6.98 10.79
C ILE A 122 -4.64 6.29 12.01
N GLY A 123 -5.43 5.24 11.78
CA GLY A 123 -6.11 4.47 12.82
C GLY A 123 -5.31 3.26 13.33
N ALA A 124 -6.02 2.31 13.92
CA ALA A 124 -5.42 1.06 14.41
C ALA A 124 -5.10 0.06 13.26
N THR A 125 -5.99 -0.07 12.27
CA THR A 125 -5.92 -1.05 11.17
C THR A 125 -6.14 -0.46 9.77
N VAL A 126 -6.43 0.85 9.70
CA VAL A 126 -6.71 1.56 8.45
C VAL A 126 -6.13 2.98 8.48
N ILE A 127 -5.62 3.46 7.35
CA ILE A 127 -5.41 4.88 7.08
C ILE A 127 -6.62 5.37 6.27
N GLU A 128 -7.31 6.38 6.76
CA GLU A 128 -8.48 6.97 6.11
C GLU A 128 -8.14 8.33 5.50
N PHE A 129 -8.59 8.55 4.27
CA PHE A 129 -8.52 9.82 3.57
C PHE A 129 -9.92 10.38 3.46
N PHE A 130 -10.14 11.65 3.81
CA PHE A 130 -11.44 12.30 3.79
C PHE A 130 -11.47 13.50 2.84
N GLU A 131 -12.64 13.75 2.25
CA GLU A 131 -12.98 15.05 1.69
C GLU A 131 -12.93 16.13 2.79
N ARG A 132 -12.87 17.40 2.37
CA ARG A 132 -12.52 18.54 3.23
C ARG A 132 -13.69 19.48 3.47
#